data_AF-A0A351Z600-F1
#
_entry.id   AF-A0A351Z600-F1
#
_cell.length_a   1.000
_cell.length_b   1.000
_cell.length_c   1.000
_cell.angle_alpha   90.00
_cell.angle_beta   90.00
_cell.angle_gamma   90.00
#
_symmetry.space_group_name_H-M   'P 1'
#
loop_
_entity.id
_entity.type
_entity.pdbx_description
1 polymer ?
#
loop_
_entity_poly.entity_id
_entity_poly.type
_entity_poly.pdbx_seq_one_letter_code
_entity_poly.pdbx_strand_id
1 'polypeptide(L)' 'MGTLITLGASADLDEKIAYDIVKAILENVNDIVAVHADGKLFTAVNTQYWIDQLVEQFPFHPGAKRYLKEKGVKFRD' A
#
# COMPACT_ATOMS: atom_id res chain seq x y z
N MET A 1 -14.57 -4.15 -10.38
CA MET A 1 -13.62 -3.93 -11.49
C MET A 1 -12.93 -2.62 -11.18
N GLY A 2 -11.72 -2.67 -10.64
CA GLY A 2 -11.18 -1.58 -9.83
C GLY A 2 -10.31 -0.61 -10.61
N THR A 3 -10.43 0.67 -10.31
CA THR A 3 -9.39 1.66 -10.59
C THR A 3 -8.16 1.34 -9.76
N LEU A 4 -6.97 1.36 -10.36
CA LEU A 4 -5.73 1.30 -9.60
C LEU A 4 -5.56 2.63 -8.85
N ILE A 5 -5.61 2.56 -7.52
CA ILE A 5 -5.29 3.68 -6.65
C ILE A 5 -3.97 3.35 -5.98
N THR A 6 -2.98 4.23 -6.15
CA THR A 6 -1.64 4.03 -5.60
C THR A 6 -1.13 5.32 -4.96
N LEU A 7 -0.25 5.16 -3.97
CA LEU A 7 0.50 6.25 -3.37
C LEU A 7 1.98 6.06 -3.72
N GLY A 8 2.50 6.98 -4.53
CA GLY A 8 3.92 7.05 -4.86
C GLY A 8 4.68 7.89 -3.83
N ALA A 9 5.95 7.55 -3.62
CA ALA A 9 6.87 8.31 -2.78
C ALA A 9 8.27 8.33 -3.43
N SER A 10 9.12 9.24 -2.97
CA SER A 10 10.54 9.22 -3.34
C SER A 10 11.19 7.90 -2.90
N ALA A 11 12.15 7.40 -3.67
CA ALA A 11 13.00 6.29 -3.28
C ALA A 11 13.90 6.62 -2.08
N ASP A 12 14.16 7.91 -1.85
CA ASP A 12 15.00 8.40 -0.75
C ASP A 12 14.22 8.69 0.54
N LEU A 13 12.92 8.39 0.58
CA LEU A 13 12.13 8.55 1.80
C LEU A 13 12.71 7.62 2.90
N ASP A 14 12.78 8.11 4.14
CA ASP A 14 13.25 7.27 5.23
C ASP A 14 12.38 6.01 5.39
N GLU A 15 13.01 4.85 5.62
CA GLU A 15 12.33 3.56 5.72
C GLU A 15 11.25 3.56 6.82
N LYS A 16 11.57 4.14 7.98
CA LYS A 16 10.64 4.20 9.10
C LYS A 16 9.46 5.09 8.77
N ILE A 17 9.69 6.24 8.12
CA ILE A 17 8.61 7.13 7.68
C ILE A 17 7.68 6.42 6.69
N ALA A 18 8.23 5.73 5.69
CA ALA A 18 7.42 4.98 4.72
C ALA A 18 6.60 3.86 5.40
N TYR A 19 7.20 3.14 6.36
CA TYR A 19 6.50 2.14 7.17
C TYR A 19 5.34 2.77 7.94
N ASP A 20 5.60 3.85 8.67
CA ASP A 20 4.62 4.53 9.53
C ASP A 20 3.45 5.10 8.71
N ILE A 21 3.70 5.62 7.50
CA ILE A 21 2.66 6.11 6.59
C ILE A 21 1.73 4.97 6.17
N VAL A 22 2.29 3.86 5.67
CA VAL A 22 1.47 2.72 5.20
C VAL A 22 0.69 2.11 6.37
N LYS A 23 1.31 2.07 7.56
CA LYS A 23 0.65 1.66 8.80
C LYS A 23 -0.53 2.55 9.14
N ALA A 24 -0.31 3.87 9.21
CA ALA A 24 -1.35 4.84 9.53
C ALA A 24 -2.54 4.73 8.57
N ILE A 25 -2.30 4.54 7.26
CA ILE A 25 -3.36 4.38 6.27
C ILE A 25 -4.18 3.10 6.52
N LEU A 26 -3.51 1.95 6.63
CA LEU A 26 -4.20 0.66 6.73
C LEU A 26 -4.88 0.43 8.09
N GLU A 27 -4.43 1.09 9.16
CA GLU A 27 -5.06 1.00 10.49
C GLU A 27 -6.20 2.01 10.67
N ASN A 28 -6.27 3.06 9.84
CA ASN A 28 -7.27 4.13 9.95
C ASN A 28 -8.10 4.32 8.68
N VAL A 29 -8.37 3.23 7.95
CA VAL A 29 -9.13 3.26 6.68
C VAL A 29 -10.48 3.96 6.81
N ASN A 30 -11.16 3.80 7.96
CA ASN A 30 -12.46 4.44 8.19
C ASN A 30 -12.37 5.98 8.16
N ASP A 31 -11.27 6.56 8.64
CA ASP A 31 -11.06 8.00 8.62
C ASP A 31 -10.86 8.50 7.19
N ILE A 32 -10.19 7.71 6.35
CA ILE A 32 -10.01 8.02 4.92
C ILE A 32 -11.36 7.91 4.20
N VAL A 33 -12.17 6.88 4.50
CA VAL A 33 -13.51 6.69 3.92
C VAL A 33 -14.44 7.86 4.24
N ALA A 34 -14.32 8.45 5.43
CA ALA A 34 -15.10 9.62 5.81
C ALA A 34 -14.83 10.86 4.93
N VAL A 35 -13.64 10.94 4.33
CA VAL A 35 -13.25 12.03 3.41
C VAL A 35 -13.50 11.67 1.94
N HIS A 36 -13.22 10.43 1.55
CA HIS A 36 -13.41 9.97 0.18
C HIS A 36 -13.80 8.48 0.13
N ALA A 37 -14.88 8.15 -0.57
CA ALA A 37 -15.46 6.80 -0.57
C ALA A 37 -14.49 5.70 -1.06
N ASP A 38 -13.58 6.03 -1.99
CA ASP A 38 -12.57 5.08 -2.47
C ASP A 38 -11.48 4.76 -1.45
N GLY A 39 -11.44 5.46 -0.31
CA GLY A 39 -10.59 5.09 0.82
C GLY A 39 -10.74 3.64 1.26
N LYS A 40 -11.94 3.06 1.08
CA LYS A 40 -12.24 1.65 1.37
C LYS A 40 -11.40 0.65 0.55
N LEU A 41 -10.76 1.12 -0.51
CA LEU A 41 -9.92 0.30 -1.38
C LEU A 41 -8.50 0.14 -0.83
N PHE A 42 -8.07 0.94 0.17
CA PHE A 42 -6.79 0.76 0.86
C PHE A 42 -6.85 -0.46 1.78
N THR A 43 -6.65 -1.63 1.22
CA THR A 43 -6.59 -2.90 1.97
C THR A 43 -5.41 -3.73 1.48
N ALA A 44 -4.82 -4.53 2.38
CA ALA A 44 -3.76 -5.48 2.03
C ALA A 44 -4.20 -6.46 0.93
N VAL A 45 -5.48 -6.86 0.91
CA VAL A 45 -6.05 -7.74 -0.12
C VAL A 45 -6.02 -7.06 -1.49
N ASN A 46 -6.44 -5.81 -1.59
CA ASN A 46 -6.38 -5.07 -2.85
C ASN A 46 -4.93 -4.81 -3.27
N THR A 47 -4.04 -4.52 -2.32
CA THR A 47 -2.60 -4.39 -2.63
C THR A 47 -2.04 -5.69 -3.20
N GLN A 48 -2.34 -6.85 -2.60
CA GLN A 48 -1.94 -8.16 -3.12
C GLN A 48 -2.48 -8.39 -4.54
N TYR A 49 -3.77 -8.12 -4.75
CA TYR A 49 -4.39 -8.24 -6.08
C TYR A 49 -3.64 -7.42 -7.13
N TRP A 50 -3.35 -6.14 -6.85
CA TRP A 50 -2.65 -5.28 -7.80
C TRP A 50 -1.19 -5.65 -8.01
N ILE A 51 -0.50 -6.12 -6.97
CA ILE A 51 0.83 -6.73 -7.12
C ILE A 51 0.74 -7.88 -8.12
N ASP A 52 -0.21 -8.82 -7.95
CA ASP A 52 -0.38 -9.96 -8.83
C ASP A 52 -0.71 -9.61 -10.29
N GLN A 53 -1.35 -8.46 -10.54
CA GLN A 53 -1.71 -8.01 -11.89
C GLN A 53 -0.64 -7.16 -12.60
N LEU A 54 0.20 -6.43 -11.85
CA LEU A 54 1.03 -5.33 -12.39
C LEU A 54 2.54 -5.52 -12.19
N VAL A 55 2.99 -6.72 -11.75
CA VAL A 55 4.33 -7.04 -11.19
C VAL A 55 5.52 -6.36 -11.89
N GLU A 56 5.50 -6.13 -13.21
CA GLU A 56 6.69 -5.67 -13.93
C GLU A 56 7.07 -4.19 -13.76
N GLN A 57 6.20 -3.31 -13.23
CA GLN A 57 6.38 -1.88 -13.52
C GLN A 57 6.84 -0.98 -12.37
N PHE A 58 6.73 -1.36 -11.08
CA PHE A 58 7.05 -0.43 -9.98
C PHE A 58 7.73 -1.08 -8.75
N PRO A 59 8.95 -0.65 -8.38
CA PRO A 59 9.58 -1.08 -7.14
C PRO A 59 8.85 -0.48 -5.94
N PHE A 60 8.54 -1.31 -4.93
CA PHE A 60 8.00 -0.83 -3.67
C PHE A 60 9.12 -0.37 -2.73
N HIS A 61 8.87 0.73 -2.03
CA HIS A 61 9.73 1.23 -0.96
C HIS A 61 9.98 0.16 0.14
N PRO A 62 11.20 0.00 0.68
CA PRO A 62 11.49 -1.02 1.70
C PRO A 62 10.56 -0.97 2.91
N GLY A 63 10.31 0.24 3.45
CA GLY A 63 9.42 0.44 4.60
C GLY A 63 7.98 0.05 4.32
N ALA A 64 7.47 0.37 3.12
CA ALA A 64 6.14 -0.04 2.68
C ALA A 64 6.06 -1.57 2.52
N LYS A 65 7.05 -2.19 1.86
CA LYS A 65 7.13 -3.66 1.73
C LYS A 65 7.11 -4.34 3.09
N ARG A 66 7.85 -3.82 4.07
CA ARG A 66 7.92 -4.39 5.41
C ARG A 66 6.54 -4.45 6.06
N TYR A 67 5.82 -3.33 6.14
CA TYR A 67 4.49 -3.32 6.76
C TYR A 67 3.47 -4.16 5.98
N LEU A 68 3.49 -4.10 4.65
CA LEU A 68 2.59 -4.89 3.82
C LEU A 68 2.83 -6.41 4.01
N LYS A 69 4.09 -6.85 4.16
CA LYS A 69 4.44 -8.24 4.51
C LYS A 69 3.87 -8.65 5.88
N GLU A 70 3.93 -7.78 6.88
CA GLU A 70 3.32 -8.02 8.20
C GLU A 70 1.79 -8.20 8.11
N LYS A 71 1.15 -7.61 7.10
CA LYS A 71 -0.28 -7.80 6.78
C LYS A 71 -0.57 -8.93 5.79
N GLY A 72 0.41 -9.78 5.52
CA GLY A 72 0.27 -10.98 4.70
C GLY A 72 0.40 -10.77 3.19
N VAL A 73 0.79 -9.57 2.74
CA VAL A 73 1.11 -9.32 1.33
C VAL A 73 2.41 -10.02 0.97
N LYS A 74 2.39 -10.76 -0.13
CA LYS A 74 3.50 -11.50 -0.70
C LYS A 74 4.02 -10.78 -1.92
N PHE A 75 5.32 -10.54 -1.93
CA PHE A 75 6.04 -10.03 -3.09
C PHE A 75 6.68 -11.24 -3.78
N ARG A 76 6.61 -11.30 -5.12
CA ARG A 76 7.42 -12.23 -5.90
C ARG A 76 8.85 -11.68 -5.96
N ASP A 77 9.83 -12.56 -5.81
CA ASP A 77 11.24 -12.23 -6.02
C ASP A 77 11.56 -12.17 -7.52
#